data_AF-A0A3A8KG93-F1
#
_entry.id   AF-A0A3A8KG93-F1
#
_cell.length_a   1.000
_cell.length_b   1.000
_cell.length_c   1.000
_cell.angle_alpha   90.00
_cell.angle_beta   90.00
_cell.angle_gamma   90.00
#
_symmetry.space_group_name_H-M   'P 1'
#
loop_
_entity.id
_entity.type
_entity.pdbx_description
1 polymer ?
#
loop_
_entity_poly.entity_id
_entity_poly.type
_entity_poly.pdbx_seq_one_letter_code
_entity_poly.pdbx_strand_id
1 'polypeptide(L)'
;MPLPMMKPMHRVRCLLSVGLALLACACDTSGFVEDSTEETSLRLDAAQPHVVKRLRLRAKTRADADAKFSHLSVNVSSSVRWSPEEGTRTDVLPWYRIRMVNDPGGEVQSERVFVMKPFDHHEYVSVSADADVKAPLDTADASFRLEFDRQGAPSEGAFTVTWKAYGTLYTDDGDPEDIQFTVTEESDPPAP
;
A
#
# COMPACT_ATOMS: atom_id res chain seq x y z
N MET A 1 -34.85 -40.19 -48.03
CA MET A 1 -34.36 -40.66 -46.73
C MET A 1 -34.62 -39.56 -45.71
N PRO A 2 -35.50 -39.75 -44.71
CA PRO A 2 -35.79 -38.71 -43.73
C PRO A 2 -34.74 -38.72 -42.61
N LEU A 3 -34.28 -37.54 -42.19
CA LEU A 3 -33.37 -37.33 -41.07
C LEU A 3 -34.07 -37.71 -39.75
N PRO A 4 -33.38 -38.39 -38.80
CA PRO A 4 -33.97 -38.76 -37.53
C PRO A 4 -34.30 -37.52 -36.69
N MET A 5 -35.58 -37.38 -36.37
CA MET A 5 -36.14 -36.30 -35.57
C MET A 5 -35.75 -36.50 -34.10
N MET A 6 -34.67 -35.85 -33.66
CA MET A 6 -34.24 -35.87 -32.26
C MET A 6 -35.30 -35.25 -31.34
N LYS A 7 -35.70 -36.01 -30.31
CA LYS A 7 -36.70 -35.61 -29.31
C LYS A 7 -36.29 -34.30 -28.58
N PRO A 8 -37.24 -33.39 -28.30
CA PRO A 8 -36.98 -32.05 -27.77
C PRO A 8 -36.24 -32.03 -26.41
N MET A 9 -36.36 -33.08 -25.59
CA MET A 9 -35.64 -33.18 -24.31
C MET A 9 -34.12 -33.31 -24.44
N HIS A 10 -33.59 -33.81 -25.56
CA HIS A 10 -32.13 -33.90 -25.76
C HIS A 10 -31.51 -32.56 -26.16
N ARG A 11 -32.26 -31.69 -26.85
CA ARG A 11 -31.77 -30.35 -27.24
C ARG A 11 -31.58 -29.44 -26.03
N VAL A 12 -32.50 -29.49 -25.06
CA VAL A 12 -32.43 -28.69 -23.83
C VAL A 12 -31.24 -29.11 -22.95
N ARG A 13 -30.98 -30.43 -22.82
CA ARG A 13 -29.83 -30.93 -22.05
C ARG A 13 -28.50 -30.54 -22.69
N CYS A 14 -28.35 -30.66 -24.01
CA CYS A 14 -27.12 -30.23 -24.70
C CYS A 14 -26.88 -28.71 -24.59
N LEU A 15 -27.93 -27.89 -24.68
CA LEU A 15 -27.80 -26.43 -24.50
C LEU A 15 -27.43 -26.05 -23.06
N LEU A 16 -27.97 -26.76 -22.06
CA LEU A 16 -27.57 -26.59 -20.66
C LEU A 16 -26.12 -27.00 -20.41
N SER A 17 -25.65 -28.10 -21.01
CA SER A 17 -24.25 -28.54 -20.91
C SER A 17 -23.28 -27.54 -21.55
N VAL A 18 -23.62 -27.01 -22.72
CA VAL A 18 -22.81 -25.99 -23.41
C VAL A 18 -22.85 -24.67 -22.65
N GLY A 19 -24.00 -24.25 -22.13
CA GLY A 19 -24.11 -23.06 -21.28
C GLY A 19 -23.31 -23.18 -19.98
N LEU A 20 -23.32 -24.34 -19.33
CA LEU A 20 -22.54 -24.59 -18.11
C LEU A 20 -21.03 -24.65 -18.40
N ALA A 21 -20.62 -25.19 -19.55
CA ALA A 21 -19.23 -25.21 -19.99
C ALA A 21 -18.71 -23.81 -20.36
N LEU A 22 -19.56 -22.96 -20.94
CA LEU A 22 -19.22 -21.56 -21.23
C LEU A 22 -19.14 -20.70 -19.96
N LEU A 23 -19.94 -21.01 -18.93
CA LEU A 23 -19.86 -20.34 -17.62
C LEU A 23 -18.63 -20.76 -16.79
N ALA A 24 -18.10 -21.96 -17.01
CA ALA A 24 -16.90 -22.45 -16.30
C ALA A 24 -15.58 -21.83 -16.79
N CYS A 25 -15.55 -21.21 -17.98
CA CYS A 25 -14.37 -20.50 -18.50
C CYS A 25 -14.36 -19.00 -18.16
N ALA A 26 -15.38 -18.47 -17.49
CA ALA A 26 -15.32 -17.15 -16.87
C ALA A 26 -14.68 -17.28 -15.48
N CYS A 27 -13.47 -17.83 -15.43
CA CYS A 27 -12.65 -17.71 -14.23
C CYS A 27 -12.25 -16.24 -14.10
N ASP A 28 -12.48 -15.69 -12.92
CA ASP A 28 -12.03 -14.36 -12.54
C ASP A 28 -10.50 -14.34 -12.67
N THR A 29 -9.99 -13.67 -13.70
CA THR A 29 -8.55 -13.47 -13.95
C THR A 29 -8.01 -12.27 -13.20
N SER A 30 -8.85 -11.59 -12.41
CA SER A 30 -8.37 -10.51 -11.54
C SER A 30 -7.55 -11.11 -10.40
N GLY A 31 -6.36 -10.56 -10.22
CA GLY A 31 -5.43 -10.98 -9.20
C GLY A 31 -4.65 -9.80 -8.64
N PHE A 32 -3.95 -10.03 -7.54
CA PHE A 32 -3.08 -9.03 -6.94
C PHE A 32 -1.77 -9.64 -6.48
N VAL A 33 -0.73 -8.81 -6.43
CA VAL A 33 0.57 -9.11 -5.85
C VAL A 33 0.85 -8.12 -4.74
N GLU A 34 1.44 -8.59 -3.64
CA GLU A 34 1.85 -7.76 -2.52
C GLU A 34 3.35 -7.89 -2.29
N ASP A 35 3.94 -6.81 -1.81
CA ASP A 35 5.29 -6.81 -1.24
C ASP A 35 5.33 -5.81 -0.08
N SER A 36 6.34 -5.92 0.78
CA SER A 36 6.43 -5.08 1.98
C SER A 36 7.87 -4.79 2.36
N THR A 37 8.08 -3.63 3.00
CA THR A 37 9.39 -3.35 3.62
C THR A 37 9.57 -4.18 4.88
N GLU A 38 10.80 -4.24 5.37
CA GLU A 38 11.05 -4.65 6.75
C GLU A 38 10.39 -3.67 7.72
N GLU A 39 10.03 -4.17 8.91
CA GLU A 39 9.58 -3.33 10.00
C GLU A 39 10.79 -2.61 10.60
N THR A 40 10.72 -1.28 10.69
CA THR A 40 11.80 -0.46 11.23
C THR A 40 11.29 0.46 12.32
N SER A 41 12.20 0.94 13.16
CA SER A 41 11.88 1.88 14.23
C SER A 41 12.73 3.15 14.11
N LEU A 42 12.11 4.29 14.40
CA LEU A 42 12.76 5.59 14.45
C LEU A 42 12.42 6.31 15.75
N ARG A 43 13.27 7.29 16.10
CA ARG A 43 13.10 8.14 17.27
C ARG A 43 12.86 9.58 16.82
N LEU A 44 11.84 10.23 17.39
CA LEU A 44 11.61 11.67 17.20
C LEU A 44 11.74 12.38 18.55
N ASP A 45 12.70 13.28 18.66
CA ASP A 45 12.92 14.13 19.83
C ASP A 45 13.05 15.61 19.41
N ALA A 46 13.32 16.49 20.36
CA ALA A 46 13.41 17.92 20.06
C ALA A 46 14.56 18.26 19.09
N ALA A 47 15.62 17.44 19.04
CA ALA A 47 16.74 17.65 18.12
C ALA A 47 16.42 17.12 16.72
N GLN A 48 15.61 16.05 16.63
CA GLN A 48 15.12 15.50 15.37
C GLN A 48 13.58 15.42 15.39
N PRO A 49 12.88 16.57 15.24
CA PRO A 49 11.42 16.60 15.33
C PRO A 49 10.74 16.12 14.04
N HIS A 50 11.50 15.99 12.97
CA HIS A 50 11.03 15.65 11.64
C HIS A 50 11.95 14.60 11.01
N VAL A 51 11.37 13.51 10.52
CA VAL A 51 12.08 12.47 9.76
C VAL A 51 11.30 12.18 8.49
N VAL A 52 12.06 12.06 7.40
CA VAL A 52 11.54 11.70 6.07
C VAL A 52 12.05 10.32 5.70
N LYS A 53 11.17 9.50 5.15
CA LYS A 53 11.47 8.22 4.51
C LYS A 53 10.93 8.24 3.08
N ARG A 54 11.67 7.64 2.15
CA ARG A 54 11.25 7.54 0.74
C ARG A 54 10.90 6.10 0.44
N LEU A 55 9.75 5.90 -0.19
CA LEU A 55 9.26 4.61 -0.63
C LEU A 55 9.21 4.60 -2.15
N ARG A 56 9.64 3.51 -2.75
CA ARG A 56 9.49 3.28 -4.18
C ARG A 56 8.86 1.93 -4.46
N LEU A 57 7.80 1.99 -5.25
CA LEU A 57 7.05 0.85 -5.72
C LEU A 57 7.38 0.65 -7.19
N ARG A 58 7.85 -0.53 -7.55
CA ARG A 58 8.14 -0.88 -8.95
C ARG A 58 7.45 -2.18 -9.29
N ALA A 59 6.72 -2.16 -10.40
CA ALA A 59 6.12 -3.33 -11.01
C ALA A 59 6.63 -3.48 -12.44
N LYS A 60 6.85 -4.72 -12.86
CA LYS A 60 7.14 -5.06 -14.25
C LYS A 60 6.60 -6.44 -14.58
N THR A 61 5.95 -6.55 -15.73
CA THR A 61 5.53 -7.84 -16.30
C THR A 61 6.77 -8.62 -16.80
N ARG A 62 6.83 -9.92 -16.53
CA ARG A 62 7.90 -10.80 -17.03
C ARG A 62 7.86 -10.88 -18.56
N ALA A 63 8.98 -11.27 -19.16
CA ALA A 63 9.04 -11.47 -20.60
C ALA A 63 7.98 -12.49 -21.04
N ASP A 64 7.27 -12.18 -22.11
CA ASP A 64 6.23 -13.01 -22.74
C ASP A 64 4.89 -13.13 -21.98
N ALA A 65 4.68 -12.37 -20.91
CA ALA A 65 3.39 -12.28 -20.22
C ALA A 65 2.58 -11.04 -20.64
N ASP A 66 1.25 -11.18 -20.72
CA ASP A 66 0.30 -10.12 -21.09
C ASP A 66 -0.51 -9.64 -19.87
N ALA A 67 0.19 -9.38 -18.76
CA ALA A 67 -0.43 -8.87 -17.54
C ALA A 67 -0.67 -7.35 -17.65
N LYS A 68 -1.88 -6.91 -17.29
CA LYS A 68 -2.28 -5.50 -17.31
C LYS A 68 -2.54 -4.99 -15.91
N PHE A 69 -1.76 -4.01 -15.50
CA PHE A 69 -1.93 -3.34 -14.22
C PHE A 69 -3.15 -2.42 -14.23
N SER A 70 -3.97 -2.51 -13.20
CA SER A 70 -5.19 -1.72 -13.08
C SER A 70 -5.16 -0.75 -11.92
N HIS A 71 -4.46 -1.12 -10.84
CA HIS A 71 -4.35 -0.28 -9.67
C HIS A 71 -3.07 -0.59 -8.89
N LEU A 72 -2.40 0.44 -8.38
CA LEU A 72 -1.26 0.32 -7.50
C LEU A 72 -1.53 1.14 -6.25
N SER A 73 -1.42 0.52 -5.08
CA SER A 73 -1.60 1.20 -3.81
C SER A 73 -0.47 0.89 -2.85
N VAL A 74 -0.28 1.80 -1.90
CA VAL A 74 0.62 1.62 -0.77
C VAL A 74 -0.13 1.94 0.52
N ASN A 75 0.04 1.09 1.52
CA ASN A 75 -0.40 1.32 2.89
C ASN A 75 0.83 1.34 3.80
N VAL A 76 0.88 2.27 4.73
CA VAL A 76 1.86 2.27 5.82
C VAL A 76 1.12 2.03 7.10
N SER A 77 1.55 1.03 7.86
CA SER A 77 1.15 0.81 9.24
C SER A 77 2.23 1.32 10.17
N SER A 78 1.84 2.00 11.24
CA SER A 78 2.75 2.47 12.27
C SER A 78 2.17 2.30 13.66
N SER A 79 3.04 2.09 14.64
CA SER A 79 2.75 2.23 16.06
C SER A 79 3.62 3.34 16.63
N VAL A 80 3.05 4.10 17.56
CA VAL A 80 3.75 5.23 18.17
C VAL A 80 3.59 5.19 19.69
N ARG A 81 4.72 5.38 20.37
CA ARG A 81 4.80 5.52 21.82
C ARG A 81 5.51 6.81 22.16
N TRP A 82 4.93 7.58 23.06
CA TRP A 82 5.60 8.71 23.69
C TRP A 82 6.19 8.32 25.05
N SER A 83 7.42 8.73 25.29
CA SER A 83 8.11 8.57 26.57
C SER A 83 8.45 9.96 27.11
N PRO A 84 7.64 10.51 28.03
CA PRO A 84 7.99 11.76 28.73
C PRO A 84 9.26 11.57 29.57
N GLU A 85 10.01 12.64 29.78
CA GLU A 85 11.15 12.64 30.70
C GLU A 85 10.67 12.55 32.16
N GLU A 86 11.49 11.96 33.03
CA GLU A 86 11.15 11.82 34.44
C GLU A 86 11.03 13.20 35.10
N GLY A 87 9.92 13.41 35.83
CA GLY A 87 9.67 14.66 36.54
C GLY A 87 9.08 15.78 35.69
N THR A 88 8.93 15.60 34.37
CA THR A 88 8.25 16.60 33.53
C THR A 88 6.75 16.63 33.84
N ARG A 89 6.29 17.76 34.37
CA ARG A 89 4.87 18.09 34.41
C ARG A 89 4.47 18.54 33.01
N THR A 90 3.84 17.66 32.25
CA THR A 90 3.41 17.97 30.88
C THR A 90 2.09 18.71 30.91
N ASP A 91 2.17 20.01 31.21
CA ASP A 91 1.02 20.92 31.06
C ASP A 91 0.61 21.03 29.57
N VAL A 92 1.50 20.64 28.66
CA VAL A 92 1.26 20.52 27.22
C VAL A 92 1.54 19.10 26.75
N LEU A 93 0.53 18.46 26.18
CA LEU A 93 0.65 17.15 25.54
C LEU A 93 1.24 17.30 24.13
N PRO A 94 2.24 16.49 23.74
CA PRO A 94 2.77 16.54 22.39
C PRO A 94 1.76 16.00 21.38
N TRP A 95 1.81 16.53 20.16
CA TRP A 95 1.20 15.89 19.00
C TRP A 95 2.23 15.14 18.15
N TYR A 96 1.76 14.11 17.46
CA TYR A 96 2.48 13.34 16.45
C TYR A 96 1.69 13.37 15.14
N ARG A 97 2.39 13.51 14.01
CA ARG A 97 1.82 13.45 12.66
C ARG A 97 2.58 12.47 11.80
N ILE A 98 1.84 11.74 10.99
CA ILE A 98 2.37 10.98 9.87
C ILE A 98 1.64 11.40 8.59
N ARG A 99 2.39 11.66 7.53
CA ARG A 99 1.84 12.01 6.22
C ARG A 99 2.51 11.22 5.10
N MET A 100 1.72 10.84 4.12
CA MET A 100 2.18 10.25 2.88
C MET A 100 2.01 11.27 1.76
N VAL A 101 3.09 11.53 1.03
CA VAL A 101 3.19 12.56 0.01
C VAL A 101 3.64 11.91 -1.30
N ASN A 102 2.99 12.24 -2.41
CA ASN A 102 3.43 11.84 -3.73
C ASN A 102 4.68 12.66 -4.13
N ASP A 103 5.84 12.03 -4.35
CA ASP A 103 7.13 12.75 -4.43
C ASP A 103 7.26 13.67 -5.65
N PRO A 104 6.91 13.25 -6.89
CA PRO A 104 7.01 14.10 -8.08
C PRO A 104 6.14 15.36 -8.07
N GLY A 105 5.07 15.39 -7.25
CA GLY A 105 4.13 16.51 -7.17
C GLY A 105 4.08 17.22 -5.82
N GLY A 106 4.64 16.62 -4.77
CA GLY A 106 4.53 17.12 -3.39
C GLY A 106 3.11 17.08 -2.81
N GLU A 107 2.17 16.40 -3.48
CA GLU A 107 0.78 16.33 -3.04
C GLU A 107 0.62 15.39 -1.84
N VAL A 108 -0.03 15.86 -0.79
CA VAL A 108 -0.37 15.03 0.39
C VAL A 108 -1.53 14.12 0.03
N GLN A 109 -1.26 12.81 0.00
CA GLN A 109 -2.24 11.77 -0.31
C GLN A 109 -3.05 11.36 0.93
N SER A 110 -2.38 11.28 2.08
CA SER A 110 -3.02 10.92 3.34
C SER A 110 -2.24 11.48 4.53
N GLU A 111 -2.97 11.89 5.56
CA GLU A 111 -2.42 12.46 6.78
C GLU A 111 -3.20 11.97 8.02
N ARG A 112 -2.46 11.78 9.10
CA ARG A 112 -3.02 11.53 10.43
C ARG A 112 -2.26 12.35 11.47
N VAL A 113 -2.99 12.95 12.40
CA VAL A 113 -2.46 13.75 13.52
C VAL A 113 -3.11 13.30 14.82
N PHE A 114 -2.31 13.12 15.86
CA PHE A 114 -2.75 12.64 17.16
C PHE A 114 -2.14 13.48 18.28
N VAL A 115 -2.89 13.70 19.35
CA VAL A 115 -2.36 14.23 20.61
C VAL A 115 -2.12 13.05 21.54
N MET A 116 -0.93 13.00 22.13
CA MET A 116 -0.44 11.82 22.84
C MET A 116 -0.52 12.07 24.34
N LYS A 117 -1.26 11.22 25.07
CA LYS A 117 -1.33 11.30 26.53
C LYS A 117 -0.22 10.47 27.17
N PRO A 118 0.10 10.69 28.45
CA PRO A 118 1.04 9.84 29.17
C PRO A 118 0.58 8.39 29.11
N PHE A 119 1.50 7.47 28.78
CA PHE A 119 1.24 6.04 28.61
C PHE A 119 0.35 5.66 27.43
N ASP A 120 -0.05 6.61 26.58
CA ASP A 120 -0.74 6.27 25.34
C ASP A 120 0.18 5.48 24.42
N HIS A 121 -0.39 4.42 23.87
CA HIS A 121 0.16 3.64 22.79
C HIS A 121 -0.89 3.61 21.70
N HIS A 122 -0.57 4.22 20.55
CA HIS A 122 -1.43 4.08 19.38
C HIS A 122 -0.89 2.94 18.54
N GLU A 123 -1.63 1.85 18.54
CA GLU A 123 -1.40 0.72 17.63
C GLU A 123 -2.15 0.97 16.32
N TYR A 124 -1.52 0.62 15.20
CA TYR A 124 -2.14 0.60 13.87
C TYR A 124 -2.61 1.97 13.35
N VAL A 125 -1.75 2.98 13.44
CA VAL A 125 -1.92 4.24 12.70
C VAL A 125 -1.57 3.98 11.24
N SER A 126 -2.54 4.13 10.34
CA SER A 126 -2.32 3.93 8.90
C SER A 126 -2.55 5.16 8.04
N VAL A 127 -1.70 5.30 7.03
CA VAL A 127 -1.85 6.22 5.89
C VAL A 127 -1.70 5.41 4.60
N SER A 128 -2.41 5.82 3.55
CA SER A 128 -2.39 5.13 2.26
C SER A 128 -2.35 6.11 1.12
N ALA A 129 -1.85 5.66 -0.02
CA ALA A 129 -1.92 6.39 -1.27
C ALA A 129 -2.13 5.41 -2.42
N ASP A 130 -2.80 5.92 -3.44
CA ASP A 130 -2.98 5.22 -4.70
C ASP A 130 -2.11 5.89 -5.75
N ALA A 131 -1.50 5.10 -6.61
CA ALA A 131 -0.82 5.56 -7.80
C ALA A 131 -1.70 5.26 -9.02
N ASP A 132 -1.99 6.30 -9.80
CA ASP A 132 -2.65 6.14 -11.09
C ASP A 132 -1.75 5.34 -12.05
N VAL A 133 -2.02 4.06 -12.20
CA VAL A 133 -1.44 3.25 -13.26
C VAL A 133 -2.37 3.36 -14.47
N LYS A 134 -2.13 4.35 -15.32
CA LYS A 134 -2.92 4.50 -16.55
C LYS A 134 -2.61 3.34 -17.48
N ALA A 135 -3.57 2.43 -17.61
CA ALA A 135 -3.45 1.24 -18.44
C ALA A 135 -3.25 1.55 -19.95
N PRO A 136 -2.66 0.61 -20.72
CA PRO A 136 -1.87 -0.53 -20.27
C PRO A 136 -0.37 -0.19 -20.33
N LEU A 137 0.29 -0.23 -19.16
CA LEU A 137 1.75 -0.21 -19.06
C LEU A 137 2.21 -1.58 -18.57
N ASP A 138 3.25 -2.11 -19.20
CA ASP A 138 4.01 -3.30 -18.79
C ASP A 138 4.93 -3.03 -17.59
N THR A 139 5.01 -1.76 -17.17
CA THR A 139 5.82 -1.26 -16.08
C THR A 139 5.07 -0.20 -15.28
N ALA A 140 5.24 -0.20 -13.96
CA ALA A 140 4.79 0.86 -13.09
C ALA A 140 5.93 1.28 -12.16
N ASP A 141 6.06 2.58 -11.92
CA ASP A 141 7.05 3.14 -11.02
C ASP A 141 6.42 4.32 -10.28
N ALA A 142 6.28 4.20 -8.96
CA ALA A 142 5.70 5.20 -8.10
C ALA A 142 6.62 5.50 -6.92
N SER A 143 6.75 6.78 -6.57
CA SER A 143 7.60 7.24 -5.47
C SER A 143 6.79 8.07 -4.49
N PHE A 144 6.88 7.70 -3.23
CA PHE A 144 6.20 8.36 -2.13
C PHE A 144 7.19 8.79 -1.07
N ARG A 145 6.87 9.87 -0.38
CA ARG A 145 7.59 10.37 0.77
C ARG A 145 6.70 10.22 2.00
N LEU A 146 7.19 9.47 2.97
CA LEU A 146 6.58 9.29 4.27
C LEU A 146 7.25 10.25 5.25
N GLU A 147 6.47 11.10 5.89
CA GLU A 147 7.01 12.11 6.79
C GLU A 147 6.41 11.94 8.18
N PHE A 148 7.31 11.90 9.16
CA PHE A 148 7.03 11.72 10.56
C PHE A 148 7.39 13.00 11.30
N ASP A 149 6.43 13.58 12.00
CA ASP A 149 6.61 14.82 12.72
C ASP A 149 6.15 14.67 14.16
N ARG A 150 6.85 15.38 15.05
CA ARG A 150 6.36 15.68 16.39
C ARG A 150 6.25 17.17 16.61
N GLN A 151 5.46 17.56 17.60
CA GLN A 151 5.53 18.89 18.16
C GLN A 151 6.95 19.19 18.68
N GLY A 152 7.47 20.37 18.33
CA GLY A 152 8.67 20.93 18.96
C GLY A 152 8.39 21.40 20.40
N ALA A 153 9.26 22.24 20.95
CA ALA A 153 9.02 22.89 22.24
C ALA A 153 7.62 23.56 22.28
N PRO A 154 6.89 23.56 23.41
CA PRO A 154 7.35 23.22 24.77
C PRO A 154 7.21 21.73 25.15
N SER A 155 6.84 20.84 24.23
CA SER A 155 6.57 19.44 24.54
C SER A 155 7.87 18.64 24.68
N GLU A 156 8.12 18.05 25.84
CA GLU A 156 9.32 17.25 26.16
C GLU A 156 9.13 15.74 25.90
N GLY A 157 10.18 14.95 26.16
CA GLY A 157 10.20 13.51 25.92
C GLY A 157 10.52 13.15 24.48
N ALA A 158 10.44 11.87 24.14
CA ALA A 158 10.70 11.36 22.80
C ALA A 158 9.60 10.41 22.33
N PHE A 159 9.42 10.37 21.01
CA PHE A 159 8.60 9.36 20.36
C PHE A 159 9.46 8.22 19.86
N THR A 160 9.01 7.00 20.10
CA THR A 160 9.46 5.82 19.36
C THR A 160 8.34 5.44 18.41
N VAL A 161 8.67 5.40 17.11
CA VAL A 161 7.74 5.04 16.04
C VAL A 161 8.24 3.78 15.38
N THR A 162 7.44 2.73 15.38
CA THR A 162 7.69 1.51 14.60
C THR A 162 6.77 1.54 13.38
N TRP A 163 7.28 1.25 12.19
CA TRP A 163 6.49 1.33 10.97
C TRP A 163 6.92 0.30 9.93
N LYS A 164 5.97 -0.01 9.03
CA LYS A 164 6.15 -0.91 7.90
C LYS A 164 5.25 -0.48 6.73
N ALA A 165 5.76 -0.54 5.51
CA ALA A 165 5.00 -0.28 4.29
C ALA A 165 4.60 -1.59 3.60
N TYR A 166 3.40 -1.60 3.03
CA TYR A 166 2.80 -2.67 2.26
C TYR A 166 2.37 -2.07 0.93
N GLY A 167 2.85 -2.63 -0.17
CA GLY A 167 2.36 -2.29 -1.50
C GLY A 167 1.42 -3.38 -1.99
N THR A 168 0.41 -2.99 -2.74
CA THR A 168 -0.48 -3.92 -3.43
C THR A 168 -0.64 -3.47 -4.87
N LEU A 169 -0.43 -4.38 -5.81
CA LEU A 169 -0.66 -4.17 -7.24
C LEU A 169 -1.78 -5.09 -7.69
N TYR A 170 -2.81 -4.51 -8.28
CA TYR A 170 -3.94 -5.22 -8.88
C TYR A 170 -3.80 -5.30 -10.39
N THR A 171 -4.35 -6.39 -10.92
CA THR A 171 -4.33 -6.73 -12.35
C THR A 171 -5.74 -7.01 -12.82
N ASP A 172 -6.08 -6.54 -14.02
CA ASP A 172 -7.37 -6.87 -14.65
C ASP A 172 -7.29 -8.20 -15.40
N ASP A 173 -6.11 -8.51 -15.95
CA ASP A 173 -5.80 -9.71 -16.72
C ASP A 173 -4.37 -10.16 -16.42
N GLY A 174 -4.14 -11.48 -16.46
CA GLY A 174 -2.82 -12.10 -16.31
C GLY A 174 -2.64 -12.88 -15.02
N ASP A 175 -1.63 -13.74 -14.98
CA ASP A 175 -1.25 -14.46 -13.76
C ASP A 175 -0.40 -13.53 -12.86
N PRO A 176 -0.77 -13.30 -11.58
CA PRO A 176 0.07 -12.57 -10.63
C PRO A 176 1.50 -13.09 -10.53
N GLU A 177 1.73 -14.39 -10.78
CA GLU A 177 3.07 -14.99 -10.78
C GLU A 177 3.97 -14.45 -11.91
N ASP A 178 3.39 -13.89 -12.96
CA ASP A 178 4.11 -13.29 -14.08
C ASP A 178 4.56 -11.84 -13.81
N ILE A 179 4.33 -11.33 -12.61
CA ILE A 179 4.66 -9.96 -12.25
C ILE A 179 5.82 -9.94 -11.26
N GLN A 180 6.77 -9.05 -11.52
CA GLN A 180 7.79 -8.68 -10.56
C GLN A 180 7.35 -7.38 -9.89
N PHE A 181 6.95 -7.47 -8.63
CA PHE A 181 6.55 -6.32 -7.83
C PHE A 181 7.49 -6.17 -6.63
N THR A 182 7.89 -4.93 -6.35
CA THR A 182 8.80 -4.61 -5.25
C THR A 182 8.41 -3.31 -4.56
N VAL A 183 8.54 -3.29 -3.23
CA VAL A 183 8.37 -2.13 -2.37
C VAL A 183 9.66 -1.92 -1.61
N THR A 184 10.31 -0.78 -1.81
CA THR A 184 11.63 -0.50 -1.23
C THR A 184 11.67 0.82 -0.49
N GLU A 185 12.37 0.85 0.65
CA GLU A 185 12.81 2.09 1.28
C GLU A 185 14.06 2.58 0.55
N GLU A 186 14.00 3.77 -0.05
CA GLU A 186 15.16 4.41 -0.64
C GLU A 186 15.94 5.15 0.44
N SER A 187 17.26 4.90 0.51
CA SER A 187 18.16 5.77 1.26
C SER A 187 18.17 7.15 0.60
N ASP A 188 18.18 8.24 1.38
CA ASP A 188 18.34 9.57 0.80
C ASP A 188 19.59 9.58 -0.10
N PRO A 189 19.51 10.19 -1.29
CA PRO A 189 20.71 10.39 -2.10
C PRO A 189 21.72 11.18 -1.24
N PRO A 190 23.02 10.86 -1.35
CA PRO A 190 24.04 11.64 -0.64
C PRO A 190 23.83 13.12 -0.98
N ALA A 191 23.83 13.97 0.05
CA ALA A 191 23.77 15.41 -0.15
C ALA A 191 24.87 15.84 -1.15
N PRO A 192 24.55 16.75 -2.10
CA PRO A 192 25.52 17.21 -3.09
C PRO A 192 26.73 17.90 -2.47
#